data_AF-A0AAD7E7U9-F1
#
_entry.id   AF-A0AAD7E7U9-F1
#
_cell.length_a   1.000
_cell.length_b   1.000
_cell.length_c   1.000
_cell.angle_alpha   90.00
_cell.angle_beta   90.00
_cell.angle_gamma   90.00
#
_symmetry.space_group_name_H-M   'P 1'
#
loop_
_entity.id
_entity.type
_entity.pdbx_description
1 polymer ?
#
loop_
_entity_poly.entity_id
_entity_poly.type
_entity_poly.pdbx_seq_one_letter_code
_entity_poly.pdbx_strand_id
1 'polypeptide(L)'
;MTIDELRARLVKLNTEIELHRKALKSLEQDRSLVQRQMNAALDPVARLPLEISSEIFLQSLPRFPKPGDPDVPILQLNICNSWTDIALSTPSLWAAIHIIFPSGLSSTQSLKTLVPIWLQRAHNRPLSISLSGADVD
;
A
#
# COMPACT_ATOMS: atom_id res chain seq x y z
N MET A 1 -48.21 38.36 -3.87
CA MET A 1 -47.75 36.97 -3.74
C MET A 1 -48.23 36.46 -2.39
N THR A 2 -49.07 35.43 -2.37
CA THR A 2 -49.69 34.91 -1.15
C THR A 2 -48.72 33.97 -0.40
N ILE A 3 -48.99 33.73 0.88
CA ILE A 3 -48.18 32.79 1.70
C ILE A 3 -48.16 31.38 1.06
N ASP A 4 -49.24 30.96 0.41
CA ASP A 4 -49.33 29.64 -0.23
C ASP A 4 -48.53 29.57 -1.54
N GLU A 5 -48.47 30.66 -2.32
CA GLU A 5 -47.57 30.75 -3.49
C GLU A 5 -46.10 30.66 -3.08
N LEU A 6 -45.72 31.30 -1.97
CA LEU A 6 -44.38 31.21 -1.40
C LEU A 6 -44.04 29.78 -0.95
N ARG A 7 -44.98 29.10 -0.27
CA ARG A 7 -44.82 27.70 0.14
C ARG A 7 -44.64 26.77 -1.05
N ALA A 8 -45.48 26.91 -2.08
CA ALA A 8 -45.38 26.11 -3.29
C ALA A 8 -44.03 26.30 -4.00
N ARG A 9 -43.55 27.55 -4.08
CA ARG A 9 -42.23 27.86 -4.66
C ARG A 9 -41.08 27.27 -3.85
N LEU A 10 -41.16 27.31 -2.52
CA LEU A 10 -40.14 26.74 -1.64
C LEU A 10 -40.07 25.21 -1.77
N VAL A 11 -41.22 24.53 -1.85
CA VAL A 11 -41.27 23.08 -2.12
C VAL A 11 -40.61 22.76 -3.46
N LYS A 12 -40.94 23.51 -4.51
CA LYS A 12 -40.34 23.32 -5.84
C LYS A 12 -38.81 23.48 -5.80
N LEU A 13 -38.32 24.56 -5.20
CA LEU A 13 -36.87 24.79 -5.08
C LEU A 13 -36.16 23.69 -4.29
N ASN A 14 -36.75 23.21 -3.20
CA ASN A 14 -36.18 22.09 -2.44
C ASN A 14 -36.10 20.82 -3.27
N THR A 15 -37.13 20.51 -4.08
CA THR A 15 -37.08 19.34 -4.97
C THR A 15 -36.01 19.45 -6.05
N GLU A 16 -35.82 20.64 -6.63
CA GLU A 16 -34.75 20.89 -7.61
C GLU A 16 -33.36 20.78 -6.97
N ILE A 17 -33.17 21.32 -5.76
CA ILE A 17 -31.93 21.21 -4.99
C ILE A 17 -31.59 19.73 -4.74
N GLU A 18 -32.55 18.92 -4.29
CA GLU A 18 -32.32 17.51 -4.03
C GLU A 18 -32.00 16.72 -5.30
N LEU A 19 -32.66 17.04 -6.42
CA LEU A 19 -32.34 16.44 -7.71
C LEU A 19 -30.91 16.78 -8.15
N HIS A 20 -30.51 18.04 -8.05
CA HIS A 20 -29.15 18.46 -8.42
C HIS A 20 -28.08 17.88 -7.49
N ARG A 21 -28.35 17.79 -6.18
CA ARG A 21 -27.44 17.12 -5.23
C ARG A 21 -27.23 15.65 -5.57
N LYS A 22 -28.30 14.95 -5.96
CA LYS A 22 -28.21 13.55 -6.40
C LYS A 22 -27.36 13.42 -7.67
N ALA A 23 -27.56 14.32 -8.64
CA ALA A 23 -26.78 14.34 -9.86
C ALA A 23 -25.29 14.64 -9.59
N LEU A 24 -25.00 15.63 -8.74
CA LEU A 24 -23.63 15.96 -8.31
C LEU A 24 -22.94 14.75 -7.66
N LYS A 25 -23.63 14.08 -6.73
CA LYS A 25 -23.11 12.90 -6.06
C LYS A 25 -22.75 11.78 -7.04
N SER A 26 -23.59 11.54 -8.05
CA SER A 26 -23.32 10.55 -9.10
C SER A 26 -22.05 10.92 -9.89
N LEU A 27 -21.95 12.18 -10.34
CA LEU A 27 -20.78 12.64 -11.10
C LEU A 27 -19.49 12.61 -10.27
N GLU A 28 -19.56 12.90 -8.98
CA GLU A 28 -18.41 12.78 -8.07
C GLU A 28 -17.95 11.33 -7.91
N GLN A 29 -18.89 10.39 -7.84
CA GLN A 29 -18.59 8.96 -7.82
C GLN A 29 -17.92 8.52 -9.12
N ASP A 30 -18.47 8.90 -10.28
CA ASP A 30 -17.89 8.58 -11.59
C ASP A 30 -16.50 9.19 -11.76
N ARG A 31 -16.32 10.47 -11.39
CA ARG A 31 -15.02 11.13 -11.38
C ARG A 31 -14.01 10.37 -10.52
N SER A 32 -14.42 9.93 -9.31
CA SER A 32 -13.53 9.17 -8.41
C SER A 32 -13.11 7.83 -8.99
N LEU A 33 -13.99 7.18 -9.77
CA LEU A 33 -13.67 5.93 -10.45
C LEU A 33 -12.67 6.16 -11.58
N VAL A 34 -12.94 7.13 -12.45
CA VAL A 34 -12.06 7.48 -13.58
C VAL A 34 -10.69 7.95 -13.09
N GLN A 35 -10.64 8.75 -12.02
CA GLN A 35 -9.38 9.19 -11.44
C GLN A 35 -8.54 8.01 -10.92
N ARG A 36 -9.16 7.02 -10.28
CA ARG A 36 -8.46 5.80 -9.83
C ARG A 36 -7.94 4.99 -11.01
N GLN A 37 -8.74 4.81 -12.06
CA GLN A 37 -8.32 4.12 -13.28
C GLN A 37 -7.15 4.83 -13.97
N MET A 38 -7.21 6.16 -14.08
CA MET A 38 -6.13 6.95 -14.66
C MET A 38 -4.84 6.84 -13.84
N ASN A 39 -4.93 6.93 -12.50
CA ASN A 39 -3.77 6.76 -11.63
C ASN A 39 -3.14 5.36 -11.79
N ALA A 40 -3.96 4.31 -11.90
CA ALA A 40 -3.48 2.96 -12.15
C ALA A 40 -2.84 2.80 -13.55
N ALA A 41 -3.41 3.44 -14.58
CA ALA A 41 -2.88 3.38 -15.94
C ALA A 41 -1.58 4.20 -16.12
N LEU A 42 -1.41 5.25 -15.32
CA LEU A 42 -0.20 6.07 -15.28
C LEU A 42 0.89 5.51 -14.37
N ASP A 43 0.57 4.50 -13.54
CA ASP A 43 1.56 3.82 -12.71
C ASP A 43 2.61 3.16 -13.62
N PRO A 44 3.85 3.69 -13.65
CA PRO A 44 4.87 3.18 -14.56
C PRO A 44 5.23 1.73 -14.24
N VAL A 45 5.06 1.28 -12.99
CA VAL A 45 5.40 -0.09 -12.58
C VAL A 45 4.29 -1.08 -12.90
N ALA A 46 3.02 -0.66 -12.87
CA ALA A 46 1.91 -1.48 -13.35
C ALA A 46 1.99 -1.80 -14.86
N ARG A 47 2.77 -1.02 -15.62
CA ARG A 47 3.01 -1.24 -17.06
C ARG A 47 4.22 -2.12 -17.36
N LEU A 48 5.08 -2.37 -16.38
CA LEU A 48 6.23 -3.25 -16.56
C LEU A 48 5.77 -4.70 -16.42
N PRO A 49 6.34 -5.64 -17.21
CA PRO A 49 6.18 -7.05 -16.94
C PRO A 49 6.59 -7.38 -15.51
N LEU A 50 5.91 -8.35 -14.91
CA LEU A 50 6.15 -8.78 -13.53
C LEU A 50 7.63 -9.10 -13.30
N GLU A 51 8.26 -9.78 -14.25
CA GLU A 51 9.67 -10.18 -14.20
C GLU A 51 10.61 -8.99 -14.10
N ILE A 52 10.34 -7.92 -14.86
CA ILE A 52 11.17 -6.72 -14.87
C ILE A 52 11.03 -5.97 -13.54
N SER A 53 9.80 -5.84 -13.04
CA SER A 53 9.54 -5.21 -11.74
C SER A 53 10.18 -5.99 -10.58
N SER A 54 10.05 -7.32 -10.58
CA SER A 54 10.68 -8.19 -9.60
C SER A 54 12.21 -8.08 -9.64
N GLU A 55 12.81 -7.99 -10.83
CA GLU A 55 14.25 -7.81 -11.00
C GLU A 55 14.73 -6.45 -10.48
N ILE A 56 14.01 -5.36 -10.81
CA ILE A 56 14.31 -4.03 -10.28
C ILE A 56 14.29 -4.06 -8.75
N PHE A 57 13.28 -4.71 -8.16
CA PHE A 57 13.21 -4.85 -6.71
C PHE A 57 14.41 -5.63 -6.16
N LEU A 58 14.75 -6.77 -6.74
CA LEU A 58 15.91 -7.57 -6.31
C LEU A 58 17.21 -6.77 -6.37
N GLN A 59 17.42 -5.98 -7.41
CA GLN A 59 18.61 -5.13 -7.57
C GLN A 59 18.64 -3.93 -6.62
N SER A 60 17.48 -3.47 -6.17
CA SER A 60 17.37 -2.39 -5.19
C SER A 60 17.57 -2.84 -3.74
N LEU A 61 17.55 -4.15 -3.47
CA LEU A 61 17.67 -4.67 -2.12
C LEU A 61 19.13 -4.69 -1.65
N PRO A 62 19.41 -4.33 -0.38
CA PRO A 62 20.68 -4.68 0.22
C PRO A 62 20.81 -6.21 0.34
N ARG A 63 22.05 -6.71 0.45
CA ARG A 63 22.34 -8.15 0.54
C ARG A 63 21.55 -8.86 1.64
N PHE A 64 21.33 -8.18 2.77
CA PHE A 64 20.49 -8.66 3.87
C PHE A 64 19.55 -7.53 4.31
N PRO A 65 18.31 -7.50 3.80
CA PRO A 65 17.35 -6.47 4.17
C PRO A 65 16.91 -6.63 5.62
N LYS A 66 16.86 -5.50 6.34
CA LYS A 66 16.41 -5.43 7.72
C LYS A 66 14.89 -5.18 7.76
N PRO A 67 14.11 -5.99 8.49
CA PRO A 67 12.69 -5.71 8.68
C PRO A 67 12.44 -4.34 9.31
N GLY A 68 11.50 -3.58 8.73
CA GLY A 68 11.17 -2.22 9.18
C GLY A 68 12.18 -1.14 8.76
N ASP A 69 13.14 -1.47 7.90
CA ASP A 69 14.06 -0.49 7.33
C ASP A 69 13.34 0.39 6.30
N PRO A 70 13.28 1.73 6.52
CA PRO A 70 12.65 2.64 5.57
C PRO A 70 13.39 2.72 4.24
N ASP A 71 14.69 2.41 4.20
CA ASP A 71 15.50 2.52 2.98
C ASP A 71 15.38 1.29 2.07
N VAL A 72 14.58 0.28 2.47
CA VAL A 72 14.33 -0.93 1.69
C VAL A 72 12.94 -0.82 1.05
N PRO A 73 12.83 -0.52 -0.25
CA PRO A 73 11.55 -0.21 -0.91
C PRO A 73 10.52 -1.35 -0.83
N ILE A 74 10.98 -2.61 -0.77
CA ILE A 74 10.05 -3.74 -0.63
C ILE A 74 9.29 -3.75 0.70
N LEU A 75 9.84 -3.12 1.73
CA LEU A 75 9.20 -3.02 3.04
C LEU A 75 8.25 -1.83 3.12
N GLN A 76 8.34 -0.92 2.15
CA GLN A 76 7.38 0.15 1.93
C GLN A 76 6.26 -0.34 1.00
N LEU A 77 5.49 -1.33 1.44
CA LEU A 77 4.28 -1.86 0.75
C LEU A 77 3.10 -0.85 0.67
N ASN A 78 3.39 0.44 0.79
CA ASN A 78 2.41 1.52 0.82
C ASN A 78 2.52 2.48 -0.36
N ILE A 79 3.47 2.27 -1.29
CA ILE A 79 3.67 3.15 -2.45
C ILE A 79 2.47 3.02 -3.42
N CYS A 80 2.15 1.80 -3.83
CA CYS A 80 0.93 1.47 -4.56
C CYS A 80 0.62 -0.03 -4.43
N ASN A 81 -0.62 -0.42 -4.71
CA ASN A 81 -1.04 -1.83 -4.62
C ASN A 81 -0.24 -2.73 -5.57
N SER A 82 0.13 -2.25 -6.76
CA SER A 82 0.90 -3.04 -7.73
C SER A 82 2.27 -3.44 -7.18
N TRP A 83 2.99 -2.53 -6.52
CA TRP A 83 4.28 -2.84 -5.90
C TRP A 83 4.12 -3.88 -4.79
N THR A 84 3.07 -3.72 -4.00
CA THR A 84 2.74 -4.64 -2.92
C THR A 84 2.46 -6.04 -3.46
N ASP A 85 1.62 -6.16 -4.47
CA ASP A 85 1.28 -7.45 -5.08
C ASP A 85 2.52 -8.13 -5.70
N ILE A 86 3.38 -7.37 -6.39
CA ILE A 86 4.63 -7.88 -6.97
C ILE A 86 5.58 -8.36 -5.87
N ALA A 87 5.79 -7.55 -4.83
CA ALA A 87 6.64 -7.88 -3.70
C ALA A 87 6.15 -9.15 -2.98
N LEU A 88 4.84 -9.23 -2.70
CA LEU A 88 4.23 -10.37 -2.02
C LEU A 88 4.27 -11.66 -2.86
N SER A 89 4.18 -11.56 -4.19
CA SER A 89 4.19 -12.70 -5.11
C SER A 89 5.59 -13.15 -5.55
N THR A 90 6.66 -12.47 -5.10
CA THR A 90 8.04 -12.79 -5.50
C THR A 90 8.85 -13.35 -4.31
N PRO A 91 8.91 -14.69 -4.11
CA PRO A 91 9.59 -15.29 -2.97
C PRO A 91 11.08 -14.96 -2.84
N SER A 92 11.76 -14.73 -3.98
CA SER A 92 13.19 -14.40 -4.02
C SER A 92 13.53 -13.14 -3.22
N LEU A 93 12.60 -12.19 -3.15
CA LEU A 93 12.80 -10.96 -2.39
C LEU A 93 12.81 -11.19 -0.87
N TRP A 94 12.26 -12.31 -0.42
CA TRP A 94 12.17 -12.70 0.99
C TRP A 94 13.23 -13.75 1.36
N ALA A 95 14.12 -14.12 0.43
CA ALA A 95 15.11 -15.18 0.63
C ALA A 95 16.33 -14.76 1.49
N ALA A 96 16.42 -13.48 1.87
CA ALA A 96 17.44 -12.98 2.78
C ALA A 96 16.81 -12.08 3.84
N ILE A 97 17.33 -12.12 5.08
CA ILE A 97 16.88 -11.27 6.19
C ILE A 97 18.04 -10.95 7.13
N HIS A 98 18.12 -9.70 7.59
CA HIS A 98 18.98 -9.28 8.70
C HIS A 98 18.16 -9.09 9.98
N ILE A 99 18.50 -9.82 11.05
CA ILE A 99 17.83 -9.74 12.34
C ILE A 99 18.77 -9.08 13.34
N ILE A 100 18.33 -7.94 13.89
CA ILE A 100 19.04 -7.23 14.95
C ILE A 100 18.39 -7.58 16.28
N PHE A 101 19.12 -8.24 17.17
CA PHE A 101 18.63 -8.54 18.50
C PHE A 101 18.70 -7.29 19.38
N PRO A 102 17.56 -6.80 19.88
CA PRO A 102 17.58 -5.66 20.77
C PRO A 102 18.28 -6.00 22.08
N SER A 103 19.01 -5.03 22.63
CA SER A 103 19.72 -5.13 23.92
C SER A 103 18.77 -5.10 25.15
N GLY A 104 17.47 -5.36 24.98
CA GLY A 104 16.48 -5.36 26.06
C GLY A 104 15.16 -6.07 25.71
N LEU A 105 14.36 -6.39 26.73
CA LEU A 105 13.13 -7.18 26.63
C LEU A 105 11.98 -6.49 25.86
N SER A 106 12.00 -5.16 25.75
CA SER A 106 10.91 -4.33 25.24
C SER A 106 10.84 -4.21 23.71
N SER A 107 11.88 -4.61 22.97
CA SER A 107 12.00 -4.34 21.52
C SER A 107 11.88 -5.59 20.63
N THR A 108 11.54 -6.75 21.21
CA THR A 108 11.41 -8.03 20.44
C THR A 108 10.07 -8.19 19.71
N GLN A 109 9.08 -7.34 19.97
CA GLN A 109 7.72 -7.53 19.43
C GLN A 109 7.67 -7.44 17.91
N SER A 110 8.38 -6.47 17.31
CA SER A 110 8.44 -6.33 15.85
C SER A 110 9.16 -7.50 15.18
N LEU A 111 10.15 -8.10 15.84
CA LEU A 111 10.81 -9.31 15.34
C LEU A 111 9.86 -10.51 15.38
N LYS A 112 9.12 -10.69 16.47
CA LYS A 112 8.12 -11.76 16.62
C LYS A 112 7.03 -11.70 15.57
N THR A 113 6.70 -10.52 15.05
CA THR A 113 5.69 -10.35 14.00
C THR A 113 6.29 -10.42 12.59
N LEU A 114 7.40 -9.75 12.33
CA LEU A 114 7.95 -9.61 10.98
C LEU A 114 8.74 -10.85 10.51
N VAL A 115 9.46 -11.53 11.40
CA VAL A 115 10.26 -12.71 11.01
C VAL A 115 9.37 -13.85 10.49
N PRO A 116 8.26 -14.26 11.16
CA PRO A 116 7.39 -15.29 10.61
C PRO A 116 6.81 -14.94 9.24
N ILE A 117 6.43 -13.68 9.04
CA ILE A 117 5.94 -13.18 7.75
C ILE A 117 7.01 -13.35 6.67
N TRP A 118 8.25 -12.99 6.98
CA TRP A 118 9.37 -13.11 6.06
C TRP A 118 9.64 -14.57 5.66
N LEU A 119 9.68 -15.45 6.65
CA LEU A 119 9.89 -16.88 6.46
C LEU A 119 8.76 -17.51 5.63
N GLN A 120 7.50 -17.15 5.92
CA GLN A 120 6.35 -17.63 5.16
C GLN A 120 6.45 -17.24 3.68
N ARG A 121 6.88 -16.01 3.39
CA ARG A 121 6.95 -15.48 2.01
C ARG A 121 8.15 -15.96 1.22
N ALA A 122 9.23 -16.39 1.88
CA ALA A 122 10.34 -17.04 1.20
C ALA A 122 9.94 -18.38 0.57
N HIS A 123 8.82 -18.98 1.00
CA HIS A 123 8.33 -20.28 0.53
C HIS A 123 9.46 -21.35 0.59
N ASN A 124 9.73 -22.05 -0.52
CA ASN A 124 10.75 -23.11 -0.59
C ASN A 124 12.14 -22.59 -1.02
N ARG A 125 12.40 -21.27 -0.96
CA ARG A 125 13.71 -20.71 -1.31
C ARG A 125 14.71 -20.95 -0.17
N PRO A 126 15.99 -21.26 -0.46
CA PRO A 126 17.03 -21.26 0.54
C PRO A 126 17.14 -19.89 1.23
N LEU A 127 17.00 -19.86 2.56
CA LEU A 127 17.04 -18.65 3.35
C LEU A 127 18.47 -18.30 3.78
N SER A 128 18.86 -17.04 3.56
CA SER A 128 20.12 -16.47 4.03
C SER A 128 19.85 -15.54 5.20
N ILE A 129 20.32 -15.90 6.39
CA ILE A 129 20.04 -15.17 7.63
C ILE A 129 21.33 -14.54 8.13
N SER A 130 21.27 -13.24 8.41
CA SER A 130 22.35 -12.49 9.07
C SER A 130 21.85 -12.00 10.43
N LEU A 131 22.69 -12.13 11.47
CA LEU A 131 22.36 -11.82 12.85
C LEU A 131 23.34 -10.80 13.41
N SER A 132 22.85 -9.80 14.13
CA SER A 132 23.67 -8.85 14.89
C SER A 132 23.04 -8.53 16.25
N GLY A 133 23.87 -8.18 17.23
CA GLY A 133 23.38 -7.58 18.48
C GLY A 133 23.20 -6.08 18.30
N ALA A 134 22.24 -5.47 18.98
CA ALA A 134 22.21 -4.03 19.13
C ALA A 134 23.45 -3.62 19.95
N ASP A 135 24.28 -2.74 19.39
CA ASP A 135 25.42 -2.19 20.11
C ASP A 135 24.93 -1.53 21.40
N VAL A 136 25.68 -1.78 22.47
CA VAL A 136 25.48 -1.13 23.77
C VAL A 136 26.21 0.19 23.68
N ASP A 137 25.48 1.28 23.42
CA ASP A 137 25.97 2.64 23.70
C ASP A 137 26.16 2.83 25.22
#